data_AF-A0A5P9HD29-F1
#
_entry.id   AF-A0A5P9HD29-F1
#
_cell.length_a   1.000
_cell.length_b   1.000
_cell.length_c   1.000
_cell.angle_alpha   90.00
_cell.angle_beta   90.00
_cell.angle_gamma   90.00
#
_symmetry.space_group_name_H-M   'P 1'
#
loop_
_entity.id
_entity.type
_entity.pdbx_description
1 polymer ?
#
loop_
_entity_poly.entity_id
_entity_poly.type
_entity_poly.pdbx_seq_one_letter_code
_entity_poly.pdbx_strand_id
1 'polypeptide(L)'
;MVELLAGPLIGDLLGHETRPADDDGAGRPWHGELIVAIDPRRLLGDDMERQLEHAEALFEGVLAQGARLPSRRRHEARRRSRTHGVTISASLYRELTRLREAPEG
;
A
#
# COMPACT_ATOMS: atom_id res chain seq x y z
N MET A 1 4.18 -4.88 -17.08
CA MET A 1 2.74 -4.58 -16.91
C MET A 1 2.51 -3.36 -16.03
N VAL A 2 2.96 -3.35 -14.76
CA VAL A 2 2.78 -2.21 -13.84
C VAL A 2 3.25 -0.89 -14.48
N GLU A 3 4.46 -0.88 -15.03
CA GLU A 3 5.03 0.31 -15.68
C GLU A 3 4.22 0.83 -16.88
N LEU A 4 3.52 -0.05 -17.61
CA LEU A 4 2.64 0.34 -18.71
C LEU A 4 1.34 0.98 -18.19
N LEU A 5 0.77 0.42 -17.12
CA LEU A 5 -0.50 0.86 -16.54
C LEU A 5 -0.35 2.15 -15.72
N ALA A 6 0.76 2.28 -15.00
CA ALA A 6 1.04 3.40 -14.12
C ALA A 6 1.91 4.48 -14.79
N GLY A 7 2.38 4.27 -16.02
CA GLY A 7 3.10 5.28 -16.81
C GLY A 7 2.28 5.68 -18.05
N PRO A 8 2.58 5.14 -19.25
CA PRO A 8 2.00 5.59 -20.51
C PRO A 8 0.46 5.57 -20.58
N LEU A 9 -0.21 4.60 -19.92
CA LEU A 9 -1.67 4.52 -19.96
C LEU A 9 -2.35 5.77 -19.38
N ILE A 10 -1.75 6.38 -18.35
CA ILE A 10 -2.27 7.58 -17.68
C ILE A 10 -1.51 8.85 -18.08
N GLY A 11 -0.59 8.75 -19.06
CA GLY A 11 0.22 9.87 -19.54
C GLY A 11 1.42 10.23 -18.65
N ASP A 12 1.84 9.33 -17.76
CA ASP A 12 3.01 9.54 -16.89
C ASP A 12 4.27 8.86 -17.45
N LEU A 13 5.42 9.19 -16.86
CA LEU A 13 6.75 8.73 -17.26
C LEU A 13 6.96 7.25 -16.95
N LEU A 14 7.77 6.62 -17.80
CA LEU A 14 8.36 5.30 -17.55
C LEU A 14 9.50 5.41 -16.53
N GLY A 15 9.86 4.28 -15.91
CA GLY A 15 10.85 4.23 -14.84
C GLY A 15 12.24 4.73 -15.25
N HIS A 16 12.59 4.64 -16.53
CA HIS A 16 13.86 5.12 -17.07
C HIS A 16 13.82 6.60 -17.52
N GLU A 17 12.64 7.21 -17.57
CA GLU A 17 12.44 8.62 -17.94
C GLU A 17 12.43 9.53 -16.71
N THR A 18 12.33 8.94 -15.52
CA THR A 18 12.36 9.61 -14.21
C THR A 18 13.74 9.47 -13.54
N ARG A 19 14.12 10.45 -12.71
CA ARG A 19 15.40 10.44 -11.99
C ARG A 19 15.16 10.58 -10.48
N PRO A 20 15.75 9.73 -9.64
CA PRO A 20 15.64 9.88 -8.19
C PRO A 20 16.18 11.24 -7.75
N ALA A 21 15.60 11.79 -6.67
CA ALA A 21 16.16 12.95 -6.00
C ALA A 21 17.60 12.63 -5.55
N ASP A 22 18.54 13.51 -5.90
CA ASP A 22 19.90 13.51 -5.40
C ASP A 22 19.99 14.34 -4.10
N ASP A 23 21.16 14.32 -3.46
CA ASP A 23 21.40 15.03 -2.19
C ASP A 23 21.22 16.56 -2.32
N ASP A 24 21.29 17.08 -3.56
CA ASP A 24 21.05 18.49 -3.90
C ASP A 24 19.57 18.79 -4.25
N GLY A 25 18.69 17.79 -4.22
CA GLY A 25 17.25 17.92 -4.49
C GLY A 25 16.90 18.26 -5.95
N ALA A 26 17.83 18.12 -6.88
CA ALA A 26 17.68 18.43 -8.29
C ALA A 26 16.93 17.33 -9.06
N GLY A 27 16.95 16.08 -8.58
CA GLY A 27 16.17 14.99 -9.16
C GLY A 27 14.66 15.14 -8.93
N ARG A 28 13.87 14.95 -9.99
CA ARG A 28 12.40 14.94 -9.93
C ARG A 28 11.89 13.52 -10.10
N PRO A 29 11.65 12.77 -9.01
CA PRO A 29 11.06 11.45 -9.08
C PRO A 29 9.58 11.59 -9.43
N TRP A 30 9.25 11.45 -10.71
CA TRP A 30 7.88 11.28 -11.17
C TRP A 30 7.51 9.80 -11.12
N HIS A 31 6.34 9.50 -10.58
CA HIS A 31 5.74 8.18 -10.64
C HIS A 31 4.23 8.33 -10.81
N GLY A 32 3.65 7.46 -11.61
CA GLY A 32 2.20 7.40 -11.73
C GLY A 32 1.61 6.29 -10.87
N GLU A 33 0.32 6.41 -10.61
CA GLU A 33 -0.46 5.42 -9.88
C GLU A 33 -1.79 5.21 -10.60
N LEU A 34 -2.12 3.95 -10.89
CA LEU A 34 -3.44 3.57 -11.37
C LEU A 34 -4.18 2.81 -10.26
N ILE A 35 -5.32 3.35 -9.85
CA ILE A 35 -6.23 2.69 -8.90
C ILE A 35 -7.41 2.14 -9.69
N VAL A 36 -7.66 0.84 -9.53
CA VAL A 36 -8.85 0.16 -10.05
C VAL A 36 -9.76 -0.22 -8.88
N ALA A 37 -10.94 0.39 -8.83
CA ALA A 37 -11.98 0.05 -7.86
C ALA A 37 -13.11 -0.70 -8.58
N ILE A 38 -13.49 -1.85 -8.02
CA ILE A 38 -14.55 -2.70 -8.58
C ILE A 38 -15.65 -2.81 -7.53
N ASP A 39 -16.87 -2.45 -7.91
CA ASP A 39 -18.06 -2.65 -7.06
C ASP A 39 -18.63 -4.06 -7.32
N PRO A 40 -18.50 -4.99 -6.37
CA PRO A 40 -19.00 -6.35 -6.55
C PRO A 40 -20.53 -6.39 -6.69
N ARG A 41 -21.28 -5.45 -6.09
CA ARG A 41 -22.74 -5.40 -6.22
C ARG A 41 -23.15 -5.06 -7.65
N ARG A 42 -22.38 -4.19 -8.33
CA ARG A 42 -22.63 -3.82 -9.73
C ARG A 42 -22.32 -4.96 -10.71
N LEU A 43 -21.33 -5.79 -10.40
CA LEU A 43 -20.94 -6.92 -11.25
C LEU A 43 -21.78 -8.17 -11.02
N LEU A 44 -22.09 -8.47 -9.75
CA LEU A 44 -22.70 -9.74 -9.33
C LEU A 44 -24.20 -9.60 -9.07
N GLY A 45 -24.72 -8.37 -8.93
CA GLY A 45 -26.12 -8.14 -8.62
C GLY A 45 -26.55 -8.82 -7.32
N ASP A 46 -27.67 -9.52 -7.36
CA ASP A 46 -28.23 -10.22 -6.21
C ASP A 46 -27.40 -11.43 -5.76
N ASP A 47 -26.49 -11.93 -6.60
CA ASP A 47 -25.62 -13.05 -6.28
C ASP A 47 -24.41 -12.67 -5.43
N MET A 48 -24.20 -11.37 -5.16
CA MET A 48 -23.02 -10.86 -4.47
C MET A 48 -22.73 -11.59 -3.17
N GLU A 49 -23.72 -11.73 -2.29
CA GLU A 49 -23.53 -12.34 -0.96
C GLU A 49 -23.09 -13.80 -1.08
N ARG A 50 -23.76 -14.58 -1.92
CA ARG A 50 -23.41 -15.98 -2.20
C ARG A 50 -21.98 -16.13 -2.73
N GLN A 51 -21.54 -15.22 -3.60
CA GLN A 51 -20.17 -15.28 -4.15
C GLN A 51 -19.11 -14.83 -3.16
N LEU A 52 -19.42 -13.87 -2.27
CA LEU A 52 -18.53 -13.50 -1.17
C LEU A 52 -18.37 -14.66 -0.18
N GLU A 53 -19.45 -15.36 0.17
CA GLU A 53 -19.38 -16.58 1.00
C GLU A 53 -18.53 -17.67 0.33
N HIS A 54 -18.68 -17.85 -0.98
CA HIS A 54 -17.87 -18.80 -1.73
C HIS A 54 -16.38 -18.43 -1.73
N ALA A 55 -16.05 -17.13 -1.74
CA ALA A 55 -14.67 -16.66 -1.60
C ALA A 55 -14.10 -16.92 -0.19
N GLU A 56 -14.91 -16.85 0.87
CA GLU A 56 -14.46 -17.21 2.23
C GLU A 56 -14.08 -18.70 2.33
N ALA A 57 -14.81 -19.59 1.64
CA ALA A 57 -14.46 -21.01 1.59
C ALA A 57 -13.06 -21.26 0.98
N LEU A 58 -12.64 -20.43 0.02
CA LEU A 58 -11.27 -20.46 -0.52
C LEU A 58 -10.24 -20.11 0.57
N PHE A 59 -10.49 -19.06 1.37
CA PHE A 59 -9.58 -18.64 2.43
C PHE A 59 -9.48 -19.67 3.54
N GLU A 60 -10.59 -20.30 3.93
CA GLU A 60 -10.60 -21.42 4.87
C GLU A 60 -9.76 -22.59 4.34
N GLY A 61 -9.89 -22.93 3.05
CA GLY A 61 -9.06 -23.94 2.40
C GLY A 61 -7.56 -23.62 2.43
N VAL A 62 -7.18 -22.36 2.21
CA VAL A 62 -5.79 -21.89 2.30
C VAL A 62 -5.25 -22.02 3.73
N LEU A 63 -6.05 -21.64 4.73
CA LEU A 63 -5.69 -21.73 6.14
C LEU A 63 -5.55 -23.17 6.61
N ALA A 64 -6.44 -24.06 6.16
CA ALA A 64 -6.41 -25.49 6.50
C ALA A 64 -5.12 -26.19 6.05
N GLN A 65 -4.48 -25.68 5.00
CA GLN A 65 -3.17 -26.15 4.52
C GLN A 65 -1.99 -25.60 5.35
N GLY A 66 -2.25 -24.81 6.39
CA GLY A 66 -1.23 -24.13 7.20
C GLY A 66 -0.60 -22.93 6.49
N ALA A 67 -1.13 -22.53 5.32
CA ALA A 67 -0.63 -21.38 4.60
C ALA A 67 -1.10 -20.07 5.24
N ARG A 68 -0.36 -18.99 4.97
CA ARG A 68 -0.66 -17.67 5.52
C ARG A 68 -1.44 -16.82 4.51
N LEU A 69 -2.54 -16.21 4.97
CA LEU A 69 -3.26 -15.23 4.15
C LEU A 69 -2.40 -13.99 3.85
N PRO A 70 -2.56 -13.40 2.63
CA PRO A 70 -2.03 -12.09 2.31
C PRO A 70 -2.34 -11.07 3.40
N SER A 71 -1.43 -10.13 3.63
CA SER A 71 -1.60 -9.05 4.61
C SER A 71 -1.76 -9.43 6.10
N ARG A 72 -1.85 -10.72 6.50
CA ARG A 72 -2.03 -11.14 7.92
C ARG A 72 -1.06 -10.45 8.90
N ARG A 73 0.25 -10.45 8.63
CA ARG A 73 1.26 -9.74 9.45
C ARG A 73 0.96 -8.24 9.59
N ARG A 74 0.46 -7.59 8.54
CA ARG A 74 0.12 -6.15 8.56
C ARG A 74 -1.12 -5.90 9.43
N HIS A 75 -2.14 -6.77 9.37
CA HIS A 75 -3.31 -6.67 10.25
C HIS A 75 -2.95 -6.90 11.72
N GLU A 76 -2.13 -7.91 12.01
CA GLU A 76 -1.64 -8.17 13.37
C GLU A 76 -0.79 -7.01 13.91
N ALA A 77 0.12 -6.48 13.08
CA ALA A 77 0.92 -5.30 13.43
C ALA A 77 0.03 -4.08 13.71
N ARG A 78 -0.97 -3.80 12.85
CA ARG A 78 -1.92 -2.70 13.05
C ARG A 78 -2.67 -2.84 14.37
N ARG A 79 -3.13 -4.05 14.71
CA ARG A 79 -3.82 -4.31 15.98
C ARG A 79 -2.91 -4.06 17.19
N ARG A 80 -1.65 -4.54 17.14
CA ARG A 80 -0.66 -4.28 18.19
C ARG A 80 -0.32 -2.79 18.32
N SER A 81 -0.18 -2.09 17.20
CA SER A 81 0.17 -0.67 17.19
C SER A 81 -0.94 0.22 17.72
N ARG A 82 -2.21 -0.15 17.50
CA ARG A 82 -3.35 0.56 18.09
C ARG A 82 -3.37 0.50 19.61
N THR A 83 -2.86 -0.56 20.22
CA THR A 83 -2.88 -0.75 21.68
C THR A 83 -1.58 -0.32 22.36
N HIS A 84 -0.43 -0.47 21.70
CA HIS A 84 0.89 -0.25 22.31
C HIS A 84 1.70 0.90 21.66
N GLY A 85 1.15 1.55 20.62
CA GLY A 85 1.90 2.49 19.80
C GLY A 85 2.86 1.81 18.82
N VAL A 86 3.68 2.62 18.13
CA VAL A 86 4.68 2.15 17.17
C VAL A 86 6.07 2.35 17.76
N THR A 87 6.85 1.27 17.85
CA THR A 87 8.25 1.34 18.26
C THR A 87 9.11 1.82 17.10
N ILE A 88 9.86 2.90 17.32
CA ILE A 88 10.87 3.41 16.38
C ILE A 88 12.21 3.57 17.10
N SER A 89 13.31 3.67 16.35
CA SER A 89 14.62 3.91 16.93
C SER A 89 14.69 5.29 17.60
N ALA A 90 15.48 5.40 18.66
CA ALA A 90 15.66 6.69 19.34
C ALA A 90 16.31 7.74 18.44
N SER A 91 17.13 7.33 17.46
CA SER A 91 17.71 8.23 16.46
C SER A 91 16.63 8.84 15.57
N LEU A 92 15.73 8.02 15.02
CA LEU A 92 14.63 8.47 14.18
C LEU A 92 13.69 9.40 14.95
N TYR A 93 13.37 9.06 16.21
CA TYR A 93 12.53 9.92 17.05
C TYR A 93 13.13 11.33 17.24
N ARG A 94 14.43 11.41 17.53
CA ARG A 94 15.14 12.70 17.70
C ARG A 94 15.17 13.50 16.41
N GLU A 95 15.41 12.84 15.28
CA GLU A 95 15.41 13.48 13.96
C GLU A 95 14.05 14.06 13.62
N LEU A 96 12.98 13.28 13.74
CA LEU A 96 11.61 13.73 13.49
C LEU A 96 11.21 14.90 14.41
N THR A 97 11.63 14.86 15.68
CA THR A 97 11.38 15.94 16.65
C THR A 97 12.08 17.23 16.23
N ARG A 98 13.35 17.14 15.80
CA ARG A 98 14.11 18.29 15.29
C ARG A 98 13.47 18.88 14.03
N LEU A 99 13.07 18.05 13.07
CA LEU A 99 12.44 18.50 11.83
C LEU A 99 11.10 19.21 12.09
N ARG A 100 10.32 18.75 13.06
CA ARG A 100 9.06 19.39 13.47
C ARG A 100 9.27 20.77 14.09
N GLU A 101 10.39 21.00 14.77
CA GLU A 101 10.70 22.24 15.48
C GLU A 101 11.48 23.25 14.64
N ALA A 102 11.97 22.84 13.47
CA ALA A 102 12.62 23.75 12.54
C ALA A 102 11.59 24.77 12.01
N PRO A 103 11.89 26.08 12.04
CA PRO A 103 11.02 27.08 11.43
C PRO A 103 10.87 26.78 9.94
N GLU A 104 9.64 26.81 9.42
CA GLU A 104 9.40 26.77 7.98
C GLU A 104 10.13 27.96 7.35
N GLY A 105 11.11 27.66 6.50
CA GLY A 105 11.84 28.65 5.70
C GLY A 105 10.99 29.17 4.56
#